data_AF-A0A933HKZ8-F1
#
_entry.id   AF-A0A933HKZ8-F1
#
_cell.length_a   1.000
_cell.length_b   1.000
_cell.length_c   1.000
_cell.angle_alpha   90.00
_cell.angle_beta   90.00
_cell.angle_gamma   90.00
#
_symmetry.space_group_name_H-M   'P 1'
#
loop_
_entity.id
_entity.type
_entity.pdbx_description
1 polymer ?
#
loop_
_entity_poly.entity_id
_entity_poly.type
_entity_poly.pdbx_seq_one_letter_code
_entity_poly.pdbx_strand_id
1 'polypeptide(L)' 'MSTVFKPERIEFAELSRRLSEYEHKYKFSTIEFFRRYSAGELGDDEDMMMWAGIYHLYLTSLPVRQFMLKGLPTAA' A
#
# COMPACT_ATOMS: atom_id res chain seq x y z
N MET A 1 4.96 -5.44 29.86
CA MET A 1 3.67 -4.71 29.69
C MET A 1 3.11 -5.11 28.33
N SER A 2 2.03 -5.90 28.28
CA SER A 2 1.38 -6.21 27.00
C SER A 2 0.54 -5.00 26.59
N THR A 3 1.05 -4.23 25.63
CA THR A 3 0.23 -3.27 24.88
C THR A 3 -0.85 -4.06 24.15
N VAL A 4 -2.10 -3.84 24.52
CA VAL A 4 -3.25 -4.34 23.77
C VAL A 4 -3.19 -3.71 22.37
N PHE A 5 -2.91 -4.51 21.34
CA PHE A 5 -3.04 -4.08 19.95
C PHE A 5 -4.50 -3.77 19.67
N LYS A 6 -4.87 -2.49 19.76
CA LYS A 6 -6.18 -2.02 19.33
C LYS A 6 -6.11 -1.81 17.81
N PRO A 7 -6.92 -2.51 17.01
CA PRO A 7 -6.93 -2.28 15.57
C PRO A 7 -7.40 -0.85 15.31
N GLU A 8 -6.55 -0.05 14.68
CA GLU A 8 -6.87 1.30 14.26
C GLU A 8 -7.44 1.27 12.84
N ARG A 9 -8.53 2.02 12.61
CA ARG A 9 -9.05 2.20 11.25
C ARG A 9 -8.15 3.20 10.54
N ILE A 10 -7.61 2.79 9.41
CA ILE A 10 -6.85 3.66 8.52
C ILE A 10 -7.69 3.97 7.29
N GLU A 11 -7.87 5.26 7.02
CA GLU A 11 -8.65 5.73 5.89
C GLU A 11 -7.81 5.76 4.60
N PHE A 12 -8.49 5.70 3.45
CA PHE A 12 -7.83 5.73 2.13
C PHE A 12 -6.89 6.92 1.93
N ALA A 13 -7.29 8.11 2.43
CA ALA A 13 -6.48 9.32 2.33
C ALA A 13 -5.17 9.20 3.12
N GLU A 14 -5.21 8.55 4.29
CA GLU A 14 -4.03 8.32 5.12
C GLU A 14 -3.09 7.29 4.49
N LEU A 15 -3.63 6.20 3.92
CA LEU A 15 -2.84 5.25 3.14
C LEU A 15 -2.14 5.95 1.96
N SER A 16 -2.87 6.78 1.22
CA SER A 16 -2.33 7.52 0.07
C SER A 16 -1.22 8.49 0.49
N ARG A 17 -1.42 9.20 1.61
CA ARG A 17 -0.44 10.12 2.19
C ARG A 17 0.85 9.39 2.56
N ARG A 18 0.74 8.27 3.30
CA ARG A 18 1.91 7.48 3.72
C ARG A 18 2.67 6.90 2.53
N LEU A 19 1.97 6.38 1.51
CA LEU A 19 2.62 5.93 0.27
C LEU A 19 3.43 7.06 -0.36
N SER A 20 2.85 8.26 -0.45
CA SER A 20 3.55 9.42 -1.00
C SER A 20 4.80 9.78 -0.17
N GLU A 21 4.75 9.69 1.17
CA GLU A 21 5.92 9.94 2.02
C GLU A 21 7.09 8.99 1.70
N TYR A 22 6.78 7.71 1.52
CA TYR A 22 7.79 6.73 1.12
C TYR A 22 8.36 7.02 -0.28
N GLU A 23 7.50 7.34 -1.26
CA GLU A 23 7.94 7.72 -2.60
C GLU A 23 8.89 8.92 -2.57
N HIS A 24 8.58 9.93 -1.75
CA HIS A 24 9.43 11.11 -1.58
C HIS A 24 10.75 10.78 -0.86
N LYS A 25 10.72 9.91 0.16
CA LYS A 25 11.90 9.48 0.93
C LYS A 25 12.88 8.71 0.05
N TYR A 26 12.37 7.78 -0.75
CA TYR A 26 13.19 6.82 -1.50
C TYR A 26 13.39 7.14 -2.98
N LYS A 27 12.68 8.15 -3.51
CA LYS A 27 12.80 8.62 -4.90
C LYS A 27 12.44 7.59 -5.97
N PHE A 28 11.55 6.65 -5.64
CA PHE A 28 10.88 5.77 -6.60
C PHE A 28 9.39 5.67 -6.28
N SER A 29 8.57 5.43 -7.32
CA SER A 29 7.13 5.27 -7.15
C SER A 29 6.81 3.98 -6.38
N THR A 30 5.64 3.92 -5.74
CA THR A 30 5.16 2.72 -5.06
C THR A 30 5.03 1.53 -6.02
N ILE A 31 4.76 1.78 -7.30
CA ILE A 31 4.71 0.73 -8.32
C ILE A 31 6.11 0.13 -8.56
N GLU A 32 7.12 0.99 -8.71
CA GLU A 32 8.50 0.52 -8.91
C GLU A 32 9.06 -0.15 -7.65
N PHE A 33 8.76 0.42 -6.48
CA PHE A 33 9.02 -0.21 -5.19
C PHE A 33 8.50 -1.65 -5.16
N PHE A 34 7.20 -1.82 -5.42
CA PHE A 34 6.53 -3.10 -5.25
C PHE A 34 7.03 -4.14 -6.27
N ARG A 35 7.37 -3.70 -7.49
CA ARG A 35 8.02 -4.55 -8.51
C ARG A 35 9.33 -5.14 -7.97
N ARG A 36 10.22 -4.28 -7.44
CA ARG A 36 11.55 -4.68 -6.93
C ARG A 36 11.45 -5.49 -5.65
N TYR A 37 10.57 -5.09 -4.73
CA TYR A 37 10.30 -5.82 -3.48
C TYR A 37 9.80 -7.24 -3.76
N SER A 38 8.83 -7.39 -4.67
CA SER A 38 8.27 -8.70 -5.04
C SER A 38 9.28 -9.59 -5.79
N ALA A 39 10.27 -8.98 -6.44
CA ALA A 39 11.37 -9.69 -7.09
C ALA A 39 12.50 -10.10 -6.12
N GLY A 40 12.42 -9.73 -4.85
CA GLY A 40 13.48 -9.97 -3.85
C GLY A 40 14.72 -9.09 -4.05
N GLU A 41 14.60 -8.00 -4.81
CA GLU A 41 15.71 -7.06 -5.06
C GLU A 41 15.90 -6.06 -3.90
N LEU A 42 14.95 -6.01 -2.97
CA LEU A 42 14.98 -5.16 -1.78
C LEU A 42 15.03 -6.04 -0.53
N GLY A 43 15.69 -5.53 0.52
CA GLY A 43 15.75 -6.20 1.81
C GLY A 43 14.41 -6.19 2.56
N ASP A 44 14.41 -6.82 3.72
CA ASP A 44 13.29 -6.92 4.66
C ASP A 44 13.38 -5.87 5.78
N ASP A 45 14.04 -4.74 5.53
CA ASP A 45 14.10 -3.64 6.48
C ASP A 45 12.69 -3.13 6.84
N GLU A 46 12.55 -2.56 8.03
CA GLU A 46 11.28 -2.08 8.58
C GLU A 46 10.51 -1.19 7.58
N ASP A 47 11.21 -0.27 6.92
CA ASP A 47 10.62 0.61 5.92
C ASP A 47 10.06 -0.15 4.70
N MET A 48 10.78 -1.17 4.21
CA MET A 48 10.32 -1.98 3.06
C MET A 48 9.08 -2.79 3.44
N MET A 49 9.12 -3.45 4.60
CA MET A 49 7.98 -4.22 5.10
C MET A 49 6.74 -3.33 5.32
N MET A 50 6.94 -2.15 5.92
CA MET A 50 5.85 -1.22 6.21
C MET A 50 5.27 -0.64 4.92
N TRP A 51 6.10 -0.24 3.97
CA TRP A 51 5.64 0.29 2.68
C TRP A 51 4.86 -0.77 1.90
N ALA A 52 5.34 -2.02 1.86
CA ALA A 52 4.62 -3.13 1.22
C ALA A 52 3.26 -3.39 1.90
N GLY A 53 3.22 -3.36 3.23
CA GLY A 53 1.99 -3.51 4.00
C GLY A 53 0.96 -2.40 3.71
N ILE A 54 1.39 -1.14 3.71
CA ILE A 54 0.54 0.02 3.40
C ILE A 54 0.00 -0.08 1.98
N TYR A 55 0.84 -0.47 1.01
CA TYR A 55 0.39 -0.64 -0.37
C TYR A 55 -0.64 -1.76 -0.51
N HIS A 56 -0.48 -2.87 0.21
CA HIS A 56 -1.48 -3.94 0.24
C HIS A 56 -2.83 -3.47 0.83
N LEU A 57 -2.80 -2.70 1.92
CA LEU A 57 -4.01 -2.08 2.48
C LEU A 57 -4.66 -1.09 1.51
N TYR A 58 -3.87 -0.32 0.78
CA TYR A 58 -4.35 0.59 -0.26
C TYR A 58 -5.10 -0.17 -1.36
N LEU A 59 -4.51 -1.24 -1.90
CA LEU A 59 -5.11 -2.06 -2.96
C LEU A 59 -6.44 -2.72 -2.54
N THR A 60 -6.56 -3.06 -1.25
CA THR A 60 -7.76 -3.68 -0.68
C THR A 60 -8.78 -2.67 -0.14
N SER A 61 -8.51 -1.37 -0.24
CA SER A 61 -9.42 -0.32 0.22
C SER A 61 -10.70 -0.26 -0.63
N LEU A 62 -11.80 0.23 -0.04
CA LEU A 62 -13.09 0.37 -0.75
C LEU A 62 -13.00 1.28 -1.99
N PRO A 63 -12.35 2.46 -1.95
CA PRO A 63 -12.24 3.31 -3.13
C PRO A 63 -11.55 2.62 -4.31
N VAL A 64 -10.44 1.91 -4.06
CA VAL A 64 -9.71 1.18 -5.11
C VAL A 64 -10.58 0.07 -5.69
N ARG A 65 -11.24 -0.73 -4.83
CA ARG A 65 -12.16 -1.79 -5.31
C ARG A 65 -13.31 -1.24 -6.15
N GLN A 66 -13.93 -0.14 -5.73
CA GLN A 66 -15.00 0.50 -6.50
C GLN A 66 -14.50 1.03 -7.85
N PHE A 67 -13.30 1.61 -7.88
CA PHE A 67 -12.67 2.05 -9.12
C PHE A 67 -12.45 0.88 -10.07
N MET A 68 -11.88 -0.22 -9.58
CA MET A 68 -11.65 -1.43 -10.38
C MET A 68 -12.96 -2.01 -10.94
N LEU A 69 -14.02 -2.08 -10.13
CA LEU A 69 -15.33 -2.58 -10.56
C LEU A 69 -15.98 -1.72 -11.64
N LYS A 70 -15.84 -0.38 -11.56
CA LYS A 70 -16.36 0.55 -12.56
C LYS A 70 -15.57 0.53 -13.88
N GLY A 71 -14.31 0.11 -13.83
CA GLY A 71 -13.43 0.02 -15.01
C GLY A 71 -13.49 -1.32 -15.75
N LEU A 72 -14.19 -2.33 -15.23
CA LEU A 72 -14.39 -3.60 -15.92
C LEU A 72 -15.41 -3.40 -17.05
N PRO A 73 -15.09 -3.77 -18.31
CA PRO A 73 -16.12 -3.83 -19.34
C PRO A 73 -17.17 -4.83 -18.87
N THR A 74 -18.42 -4.38 -18.75
CA THR A 74 -19.57 -5.26 -18.53
C THR A 74 -19.52 -6.30 -19.64
N ALA A 75 -19.24 -7.56 -19.30
CA ALA A 75 -19.35 -8.66 -20.25
C ALA A 75 -20.82 -8.71 -20.70
N ALA A 76 -21.07 -8.21 -21.91
CA ALA A 76 -22.32 -8.28 -22.64
C ALA A 76 -22.18 -9.35 -23.74
#